data_AF-A0A6J4FRS6-F1
#
_entry.id   AF-A0A6J4FRS6-F1
#
_cell.length_a   1.000
_cell.length_b   1.000
_cell.length_c   1.000
_cell.angle_alpha   90.00
_cell.angle_beta   90.00
_cell.angle_gamma   90.00
#
_symmetry.space_group_name_H-M   'P 1'
#
loop_
_entity.id
_entity.type
_entity.pdbx_description
1 polymer ?
#
loop_
_entity_poly.entity_id
_entity_poly.type
_entity_poly.pdbx_seq_one_letter_code
_entity_poly.pdbx_strand_id
1 'polypeptide(L)' 'MRALEVIGEAAKRVPAEFRDAYPDIPWRKMAGMRDVLAHQYEGVNPQLLYRTATKDIDDVITALPAIILAARNWGR' A
#
# COMPACT_ATOMS: atom_id res chain seq x y z
N MET A 1 6.59 -9.61 8.42
CA MET A 1 5.15 -9.28 8.43
C MET A 1 4.89 -7.83 8.75
N ARG A 2 5.41 -7.30 9.87
CA ARG A 2 5.18 -5.92 10.33
C ARG A 2 5.30 -4.81 9.28
N ALA A 3 6.26 -4.89 8.35
CA ALA A 3 6.42 -3.89 7.30
C ALA A 3 5.16 -3.74 6.42
N LEU A 4 4.53 -4.85 6.03
CA LEU A 4 3.31 -4.83 5.21
C LEU A 4 2.10 -4.28 5.98
N GLU A 5 2.01 -4.54 7.28
CA GLU A 5 0.99 -3.93 8.15
C GLU A 5 1.14 -2.41 8.21
N VAL A 6 2.38 -1.92 8.38
CA VAL A 6 2.68 -0.48 8.41
C VAL A 6 2.32 0.18 7.08
N ILE A 7 2.69 -0.44 5.96
CA ILE A 7 2.35 0.05 4.62
C ILE A 7 0.83 0.13 4.45
N GLY A 8 0.09 -0.92 4.81
CA GLY A 8 -1.36 -0.92 4.68
C GLY A 8 -2.07 0.09 5.60
N GLU A 9 -1.58 0.27 6.83
CA GLU A 9 -2.06 1.29 7.75
C GLU A 9 -1.78 2.71 7.23
N ALA A 10 -0.59 2.95 6.66
CA ALA A 10 -0.25 4.22 6.03
C ALA A 10 -1.14 4.51 4.82
N ALA A 11 -1.40 3.50 3.97
CA ALA A 11 -2.28 3.63 2.82
C ALA A 11 -3.71 4.07 3.20
N LYS A 12 -4.24 3.62 4.36
CA LYS A 12 -5.55 4.05 4.87
C LYS A 12 -5.59 5.52 5.28
N ARG A 13 -4.45 6.08 5.69
CA ARG A 13 -4.35 7.48 6.16
C ARG A 13 -4.22 8.48 5.02
N VAL A 14 -3.93 8.02 3.80
CA VAL A 14 -3.94 8.87 2.61
C VAL A 14 -5.38 9.30 2.31
N PRO A 15 -5.67 10.61 2.12
CA PRO A 15 -7.01 11.10 1.81
C PRO A 15 -7.63 10.38 0.60
N ALA A 16 -8.96 10.18 0.63
CA ALA A 16 -9.68 9.48 -0.44
C ALA A 16 -9.48 10.16 -1.79
N GLU A 17 -9.66 11.47 -1.84
CA GLU A 17 -9.48 12.30 -3.04
C GLU A 17 -8.08 12.13 -3.66
N PHE A 18 -7.05 11.99 -2.83
CA PHE A 18 -5.69 11.75 -3.30
C PHE A 18 -5.54 10.33 -3.86
N ARG A 19 -6.09 9.32 -3.19
CA ARG A 19 -6.07 7.94 -3.68
C ARG A 19 -6.82 7.81 -5.01
N ASP A 20 -7.92 8.52 -5.16
CA ASP A 20 -8.74 8.54 -6.38
C ASP A 20 -8.01 9.24 -7.55
N ALA A 21 -7.17 10.25 -7.26
CA ALA A 21 -6.33 10.91 -8.26
C ALA A 21 -5.11 10.07 -8.72
N TYR A 22 -4.70 9.06 -7.94
CA TYR A 22 -3.57 8.17 -8.26
C TYR A 22 -4.00 6.69 -8.20
N PRO A 23 -4.93 6.24 -9.07
CA PRO A 23 -5.51 4.90 -9.00
C PRO A 23 -4.54 3.77 -9.37
N ASP A 24 -3.42 4.10 -10.04
CA ASP A 24 -2.38 3.14 -10.42
C ASP A 24 -1.64 2.59 -9.20
N ILE A 25 -1.61 3.32 -8.08
CA ILE A 25 -1.16 2.74 -6.82
C ILE A 25 -2.27 1.82 -6.25
N PRO A 26 -1.93 0.59 -5.84
CA PRO A 26 -2.90 -0.36 -5.32
C PRO A 26 -3.33 -0.07 -3.87
N TRP A 27 -3.79 1.15 -3.57
CA TRP A 27 -4.16 1.62 -2.22
C TRP A 27 -5.09 0.65 -1.48
N ARG A 28 -6.15 0.22 -2.16
CA ARG A 28 -7.16 -0.69 -1.58
C ARG A 28 -6.56 -2.07 -1.26
N LYS A 29 -5.66 -2.57 -2.11
CA LYS A 29 -4.98 -3.85 -1.85
C LYS A 29 -4.03 -3.74 -0.66
N MET A 30 -3.26 -2.64 -0.55
CA MET A 30 -2.39 -2.40 0.60
C MET A 30 -3.19 -2.31 1.91
N ALA A 31 -4.26 -1.51 1.93
CA ALA A 31 -5.16 -1.38 3.08
C ALA A 31 -5.82 -2.72 3.47
N GLY A 32 -6.31 -3.47 2.48
CA GLY A 32 -6.94 -4.78 2.70
C GLY A 32 -5.95 -5.84 3.18
N MET A 33 -4.70 -5.83 2.69
CA MET A 33 -3.67 -6.76 3.13
C MET A 33 -3.36 -6.61 4.62
N ARG A 34 -3.33 -5.37 5.14
CA ARG A 34 -3.20 -5.14 6.58
C ARG A 34 -4.36 -5.77 7.35
N ASP A 35 -5.59 -5.69 6.85
CA ASP A 35 -6.75 -6.26 7.54
C ASP A 35 -6.71 -7.79 7.56
N VAL A 36 -6.26 -8.41 6.47
CA VAL A 36 -6.03 -9.87 6.40
C VAL A 36 -4.92 -10.29 7.36
N LEU A 37 -3.78 -9.58 7.38
CA LEU A 37 -2.66 -9.89 8.27
C LEU A 37 -3.01 -9.67 9.76
N ALA A 38 -3.91 -8.74 10.07
CA ALA A 38 -4.31 -8.46 11.44
C ALA A 38 -5.35 -9.46 11.99
N HIS A 39 -6.27 -9.95 11.15
CA HIS A 39 -7.44 -10.72 11.62
C HIS A 39 -7.55 -12.13 11.04
N GLN A 40 -6.81 -12.45 9.98
CA GLN A 40 -6.95 -13.69 9.20
C GLN A 40 -5.58 -14.27 8.82
N TYR A 41 -4.53 -14.00 9.61
CA TYR A 41 -3.15 -14.37 9.29
C TYR A 41 -2.95 -15.89 9.14
N GLU A 42 -3.76 -16.70 9.82
CA GLU A 42 -3.67 -18.17 9.79
C GLU A 42 -3.90 -18.74 8.38
N GLY A 43 -4.69 -18.07 7.55
CA GLY A 43 -4.99 -18.48 6.17
C GLY A 43 -4.03 -17.90 5.12
N VAL A 44 -3.01 -17.14 5.54
CA VAL A 44 -2.12 -16.44 4.60
C VAL A 44 -1.10 -17.41 4.01
N ASN A 45 -1.02 -17.44 2.68
CA ASN A 45 0.01 -18.18 1.96
C ASN A 45 1.38 -17.48 2.11
N PRO A 46 2.39 -18.11 2.75
CA PRO A 46 3.69 -17.48 2.98
C PRO A 46 4.46 -17.13 1.71
N GLN A 47 4.34 -17.94 0.65
CA GLN A 47 4.99 -17.67 -0.64
C GLN A 47 4.38 -16.45 -1.33
N LEU A 48 3.06 -16.31 -1.27
CA LEU A 48 2.37 -15.11 -1.78
C LEU A 48 2.79 -13.87 -0.98
N LEU A 49 2.89 -13.99 0.34
CA LEU A 49 3.32 -12.90 1.21
C LEU A 49 4.75 -12.47 0.88
N TYR A 50 5.67 -13.43 0.71
CA TYR A 50 7.05 -13.18 0.31
C TYR A 50 7.12 -12.49 -1.05
N ARG A 51 6.38 -12.98 -2.06
CA ARG A 51 6.31 -12.34 -3.38
C ARG A 51 5.80 -10.90 -3.27
N THR A 52 4.76 -10.68 -2.47
CA THR A 52 4.19 -9.35 -2.28
C THR A 52 5.21 -8.39 -1.66
N ALA A 53 5.96 -8.86 -0.66
CA ALA A 53 6.98 -8.06 0.02
C ALA A 53 8.26 -7.81 -0.79
N THR A 54 8.50 -8.56 -1.87
CA THR A 54 9.79 -8.54 -2.59
C THR A 54 9.69 -8.31 -4.09
N LYS A 55 8.48 -8.35 -4.66
CA LYS A 55 8.23 -8.16 -6.09
C LYS A 55 7.09 -7.18 -6.32
N ASP A 56 5.90 -7.49 -5.81
CA ASP A 56 4.72 -6.65 -6.07
C ASP A 56 4.86 -5.25 -5.42
N ILE A 57 5.76 -5.10 -4.42
CA ILE A 57 6.08 -3.81 -3.81
C ILE A 57 6.89 -2.88 -4.74
N ASP A 58 7.60 -3.41 -5.74
CA ASP A 58 8.45 -2.63 -6.62
C ASP A 58 7.64 -1.62 -7.45
N ASP A 59 6.41 -1.99 -7.83
CA ASP A 59 5.48 -1.10 -8.54
C ASP A 59 5.13 0.14 -7.69
N VAL A 60 4.93 -0.08 -6.38
CA VAL A 60 4.66 1.02 -5.43
C VAL A 60 5.91 1.88 -5.27
N ILE A 61 7.06 1.27 -5.03
CA ILE A 61 8.33 1.99 -4.83
C ILE A 61 8.66 2.86 -6.04
N THR A 62 8.47 2.32 -7.25
CA THR A 62 8.71 3.04 -8.51
C THR A 62 7.81 4.26 -8.66
N ALA A 63 6.56 4.19 -8.23
CA ALA A 63 5.60 5.28 -8.32
C ALA A 63 5.78 6.37 -7.24
N LEU A 64 6.38 6.03 -6.08
CA LEU A 64 6.47 6.94 -4.93
C LEU A 64 7.13 8.31 -5.22
N PRO A 65 8.25 8.43 -5.95
CA PRO A 65 8.89 9.73 -6.18
C PRO A 65 7.97 10.75 -6.86
N ALA A 66 7.25 10.33 -7.89
CA ALA A 66 6.31 11.19 -8.61
C ALA A 66 5.15 11.63 -7.71
N ILE A 67 4.63 10.69 -6.91
CA ILE A 67 3.49 10.93 -6.02
C ILE A 67 3.87 11.81 -4.84
N ILE A 68 5.07 11.66 -4.28
CA ILE A 68 5.60 12.54 -3.24
C ILE A 68 5.76 13.97 -3.78
N LEU A 69 6.25 14.12 -5.01
CA LEU A 69 6.35 15.43 -5.65
C LEU A 69 4.97 16.07 -5.81
N ALA A 70 3.98 15.32 -6.27
CA ALA A 70 2.62 15.82 -6.42
C ALA A 70 1.94 16.14 -5.08
N ALA A 71 2.14 15.29 -4.06
CA ALA A 71 1.59 15.48 -2.71
C ALA A 71 2.10 16.78 -2.06
N ARG A 72 3.35 17.19 -2.35
CA ARG A 72 3.87 18.47 -1.85
C ARG A 72 3.07 19.68 -2.33
N ASN A 73 2.41 19.58 -3.48
CA ASN A 73 1.62 20.64 -4.07
C ASN A 73 0.11 20.42 -3.92
N TRP A 74 -0.30 19.39 -3.16
CA TRP A 74 -1.70 19.07 -2.96
C TRP A 74 -2.38 20.04 -1.99
N GLY A 75 -3.44 20.71 -2.45
CA GLY A 75 -4.20 21.67 -1.64
C GLY A 75 -3.52 23.02 -1.41
N ARG A 76 -2.46 23.34 -2.17
CA ARG A 76 -1.92 24.69 -2.32
C ARG A 76 -2.40 25.34 -3.60
#